data_AF-G5Q163-F1
#
_entry.id   AF-G5Q163-F1
#
_cell.length_a   1.000
_cell.length_b   1.000
_cell.length_c   1.000
_cell.angle_alpha   90.00
_cell.angle_beta   90.00
_cell.angle_gamma   90.00
#
_symmetry.space_group_name_H-M   'P 1'
#
loop_
_entity.id
_entity.type
_entity.pdbx_description
1 polymer ?
#
loop_
_entity_poly.entity_id
_entity_poly.type
_entity_poly.pdbx_seq_one_letter_code
_entity_poly.pdbx_strand_id
1 'polypeptide(L)' 'MVIVTHEMGFARDVADRAIFMDQGQIVEQGPAKTLFADPQHPRTRQFLEKFLVK' A
#
# COMPACT_ATOMS: atom_id res chain seq x y z
N MET A 1 -5.93 -6.80 13.97
CA MET A 1 -4.49 -7.13 13.90
C MET A 1 -3.79 -6.04 13.10
N VAL A 2 -2.59 -5.63 13.47
CA VAL A 2 -1.82 -4.61 12.75
C VAL A 2 -0.50 -5.24 12.33
N ILE A 3 -0.16 -5.12 11.06
CA ILE A 3 1.06 -5.65 10.47
C ILE A 3 1.79 -4.50 9.78
N VAL A 4 3.10 -4.38 10.03
CA VAL A 4 3.99 -3.49 9.29
C VAL A 4 4.99 -4.37 8.56
N THR A 5 5.03 -4.26 7.23
CA THR A 5 5.86 -5.12 6.38
C THR A 5 6.32 -4.39 5.13
N HIS A 6 7.47 -4.84 4.59
CA HIS A 6 7.97 -4.43 3.29
C HIS A 6 7.61 -5.42 2.17
N GLU A 7 7.03 -6.58 2.54
CA GLU A 7 6.60 -7.62 1.59
C GLU A 7 5.19 -7.29 1.05
N MET A 8 5.14 -6.61 -0.09
CA MET A 8 3.89 -6.11 -0.67
C MET A 8 2.96 -7.23 -1.15
N GLY A 9 3.52 -8.35 -1.64
CA GLY A 9 2.73 -9.52 -2.03
C GLY A 9 1.99 -10.13 -0.84
N PHE A 10 2.68 -10.29 0.29
CA PHE A 10 2.06 -10.74 1.53
C PHE A 10 0.99 -9.75 2.00
N ALA A 11 1.30 -8.46 2.04
CA ALA A 11 0.33 -7.44 2.47
C ALA A 11 -0.94 -7.44 1.60
N ARG A 12 -0.81 -7.61 0.28
CA ARG A 12 -1.93 -7.69 -0.65
C ARG A 12 -2.84 -8.90 -0.37
N ASP A 13 -2.25 -10.03 -0.01
CA ASP A 13 -2.96 -11.30 0.11
C ASP A 13 -3.64 -11.47 1.48
N VAL A 14 -3.05 -10.90 2.55
CA VAL A 14 -3.57 -11.07 3.93
C VAL A 14 -4.31 -9.87 4.49
N ALA A 15 -4.12 -8.67 3.97
CA ALA A 15 -4.71 -7.48 4.56
C ALA A 15 -6.12 -7.20 4.04
N ASP A 16 -7.05 -6.90 4.96
CA ASP A 16 -8.37 -6.35 4.58
C ASP A 16 -8.25 -4.87 4.18
N ARG A 17 -7.42 -4.12 4.92
CA ARG A 17 -7.17 -2.69 4.74
C ARG A 17 -5.68 -2.41 4.68
N ALA A 18 -5.29 -1.50 3.80
CA ALA A 18 -3.92 -1.01 3.68
C ALA A 18 -3.86 0.48 4.04
N ILE A 19 -2.75 0.87 4.65
CA ILE A 19 -2.43 2.26 4.99
C ILE A 19 -1.04 2.53 4.43
N PHE A 20 -0.95 3.51 3.53
CA PHE A 20 0.30 4.02 3.02
C PHE A 20 0.70 5.27 3.80
N MET A 21 1.91 5.26 4.34
CA MET A 21 2.49 6.36 5.10
C MET A 21 3.73 6.88 4.40
N ASP A 22 3.89 8.21 4.38
CA ASP A 22 5.08 8.89 3.90
C ASP A 22 5.31 10.14 4.76
N GLN A 23 6.56 10.44 5.08
CA GLN A 23 6.94 11.60 5.91
C GLN A 23 6.17 11.73 7.24
N GLY A 24 5.87 10.60 7.88
CA GLY A 24 5.15 10.57 9.16
C GLY A 24 3.65 10.87 9.05
N GLN A 25 3.09 10.90 7.84
CA GLN A 25 1.66 11.13 7.61
C GLN A 25 1.02 9.93 6.89
N ILE A 26 -0.27 9.70 7.17
CA ILE A 26 -1.08 8.79 6.36
C ILE A 26 -1.43 9.52 5.08
N VAL A 27 -0.88 9.06 3.96
CA VAL A 27 -1.06 9.68 2.66
C VAL A 27 -2.24 9.05 1.91
N GLU A 28 -2.44 7.74 2.07
CA GLU A 28 -3.57 7.04 1.47
C GLU A 28 -3.95 5.82 2.32
N GLN A 29 -5.23 5.52 2.41
CA GLN A 29 -5.72 4.33 3.09
C GLN A 29 -7.02 3.84 2.46
N GLY A 30 -7.23 2.52 2.47
CA GLY A 30 -8.43 1.94 1.88
C GLY A 30 -8.43 0.41 1.94
N PRO A 31 -9.39 -0.24 1.26
CA PRO A 31 -9.36 -1.68 1.03
C PRO A 31 -8.04 -2.06 0.35
N ALA A 32 -7.34 -3.09 0.86
CA ALA A 32 -6.01 -3.44 0.36
C ALA A 32 -6.04 -3.71 -1.16
N LYS A 33 -7.02 -4.50 -1.62
CA LYS A 33 -7.20 -4.81 -3.05
C LYS A 33 -7.28 -3.56 -3.92
N THR A 34 -8.02 -2.53 -3.49
CA THR A 34 -8.15 -1.27 -4.23
C THR A 34 -6.86 -0.47 -4.17
N LEU A 35 -6.25 -0.32 -2.99
CA LEU A 35 -5.03 0.48 -2.82
C LEU A 35 -3.84 -0.09 -3.63
N PHE A 36 -3.73 -1.42 -3.74
CA PHE A 36 -2.68 -2.05 -4.53
C PHE A 36 -2.96 -2.12 -6.04
N ALA A 37 -4.23 -2.14 -6.47
CA ALA A 37 -4.60 -2.27 -7.88
C ALA A 37 -4.87 -0.92 -8.57
N ASP A 38 -5.47 0.02 -7.85
CA ASP A 38 -5.85 1.35 -8.33
C ASP A 38 -5.57 2.44 -7.26
N PRO A 39 -4.28 2.65 -6.90
CA PRO A 39 -3.88 3.70 -5.98
C PRO A 39 -4.23 5.10 -6.51
N GLN A 40 -4.97 5.87 -5.73
CA GLN A 40 -5.45 7.19 -6.15
C GLN A 40 -4.41 8.28 -5.88
N HIS A 41 -3.60 8.18 -4.83
CA HIS A 41 -2.66 9.23 -4.51
C HIS A 41 -1.38 9.10 -5.37
N PRO A 42 -0.88 10.19 -5.99
CA PRO A 42 0.31 10.15 -6.85
C PRO A 42 1.56 9.59 -6.15
N ARG A 43 1.71 9.89 -4.85
CA ARG A 43 2.82 9.37 -4.04
C ARG A 43 2.75 7.86 -3.84
N THR A 44 1.56 7.32 -3.58
CA THR A 44 1.32 5.87 -3.44
C THR A 44 1.59 5.17 -4.75
N ARG A 45 1.13 5.74 -5.88
CA ARG A 45 1.44 5.25 -7.24
C ARG A 45 2.94 5.11 -7.48
N GLN A 46 3.69 6.20 -7.29
CA GLN A 46 5.15 6.20 -7.48
C GLN A 46 5.87 5.21 -6.56
N PHE A 47 5.36 5.00 -5.34
CA PHE A 47 5.92 4.01 -4.43
C PHE A 47 5.65 2.60 -4.96
N LEU A 48 4.39 2.26 -5.21
CA LEU A 48 3.99 0.93 -5.65
C LEU A 48 4.61 0.54 -7.00
N GLU A 49 4.76 1.46 -7.95
CA GLU A 49 5.48 1.21 -9.22
C GLU A 49 6.91 0.70 -9.01
N LYS A 50 7.61 1.19 -7.98
CA LYS A 50 8.98 0.78 -7.69
C LYS A 50 9.08 -0.59 -7.02
N PHE A 51 8.02 -1.04 -6.36
CA PHE A 51 8.04 -2.22 -5.48
C PHE A 51 7.11 -3.36 -5.92
N LEU A 52 6.16 -3.12 -6.83
CA LEU A 52 5.28 -4.15 -7.40
C LEU A 52 5.76 -4.68 -8.76
N VAL A 53 6.70 -3.99 -9.44
CA VAL A 53 7.23 -4.38 -10.77
C VAL A 53 8.53 -5.19 -10.67
N LYS A 54 8.87 -5.70 -9.49
CA LYS A 54 9.99 -6.62 -9.27
C LYS A 54 9.52 -7.98 -8.82
#